data_AF-A0A2C1JU39-F1
#
_entry.id   AF-A0A2C1JU39-F1
#
_cell.length_a   1.000
_cell.length_b   1.000
_cell.length_c   1.000
_cell.angle_alpha   90.00
_cell.angle_beta   90.00
_cell.angle_gamma   90.00
#
_symmetry.space_group_name_H-M   'P 1'
#
loop_
_entity.id
_entity.type
_entity.pdbx_description
1 polymer ?
#
loop_
_entity_poly.entity_id
_entity_poly.type
_entity_poly.pdbx_seq_one_letter_code
_entity_poly.pdbx_strand_id
1 'polypeptide(L)' 'MAKETKKLMMCINGLKSDLFQIAENTGLDSRYTLECSIQLDELIKRYHQENEKNNTIE' A
#
# COMPACT_ATOMS: atom_id res chain seq x y z
N MET A 1 -13.52 -1.51 -14.49
CA MET A 1 -12.33 -2.22 -13.97
C MET A 1 -10.99 -1.51 -14.24
N ALA A 2 -10.37 -1.54 -15.43
CA ALA A 2 -8.99 -0.99 -15.60
C ALA A 2 -8.81 0.51 -15.25
N LYS A 3 -9.86 1.32 -15.34
CA LYS A 3 -9.84 2.76 -15.03
C LYS A 3 -9.90 3.04 -13.52
N GLU A 4 -10.52 2.15 -12.75
CA GLU A 4 -10.62 2.24 -11.30
C GLU A 4 -9.32 1.79 -10.64
N THR A 5 -8.68 0.76 -11.19
CA THR A 5 -7.35 0.30 -10.75
C THR A 5 -6.30 1.38 -10.90
N LYS A 6 -6.33 2.15 -12.01
CA LYS A 6 -5.41 3.29 -12.23
C LYS A 6 -5.61 4.42 -11.22
N LYS A 7 -6.87 4.73 -10.89
CA LYS A 7 -7.19 5.74 -9.86
C LYS A 7 -6.74 5.27 -8.48
N LEU A 8 -6.97 4.01 -8.15
CA LEU A 8 -6.53 3.41 -6.90
C LEU A 8 -5.00 3.45 -6.78
N MET A 9 -4.29 3.12 -7.86
CA MET A 9 -2.83 3.18 -7.89
C MET A 9 -2.29 4.60 -7.75
N MET A 10 -2.94 5.60 -8.34
CA MET A 10 -2.60 7.02 -8.12
C MET A 10 -2.81 7.44 -6.66
N CYS A 11 -3.93 7.04 -6.04
CA CYS A 11 -4.17 7.33 -4.62
C CYS A 11 -3.13 6.65 -3.70
N ILE A 12 -2.77 5.39 -3.98
CA ILE A 12 -1.75 4.66 -3.22
C ILE A 12 -0.38 5.35 -3.35
N ASN A 13 -0.01 5.76 -4.56
CA ASN A 13 1.26 6.46 -4.79
C ASN A 13 1.29 7.84 -4.10
N GLY A 14 0.17 8.58 -4.10
CA GLY A 14 0.04 9.83 -3.37
C GLY A 14 0.23 9.63 -1.87
N LEU A 15 -0.49 8.69 -1.27
CA LEU A 15 -0.38 8.36 0.15
C LEU A 15 1.03 7.91 0.55
N LYS A 16 1.72 7.17 -0.32
CA LYS A 16 3.12 6.76 -0.11
C LYS A 16 4.08 7.96 -0.10
N SER A 17 3.86 8.92 -1.00
CA SER A 17 4.66 10.15 -1.06
C SER A 17 4.45 11.02 0.17
N ASP A 18 3.19 11.22 0.59
CA ASP A 18 2.87 11.95 1.81
C ASP A 18 3.50 11.28 3.04
N LEU A 19 3.43 9.95 3.13
CA LEU A 19 3.98 9.20 4.25
C LEU A 19 5.51 9.30 4.32
N PHE A 20 6.19 9.25 3.17
CA PHE A 20 7.64 9.44 3.09
C PHE A 20 8.05 10.85 3.50
N GLN A 21 7.34 11.86 3.01
CA GLN A 21 7.60 13.27 3.33
C GLN A 21 7.32 13.58 4.81
N ILE A 22 6.29 12.96 5.40
CA ILE A 22 6.03 13.06 6.84
C ILE A 22 7.17 12.41 7.62
N ALA A 23 7.62 11.21 7.23
CA ALA A 23 8.71 10.48 7.91
C ALA A 23 10.05 11.24 7.86
N GLU A 24 10.40 11.84 6.71
CA GLU A 24 11.59 12.70 6.57
C GLU A 24 11.48 13.96 7.45
N ASN A 25 10.35 14.67 7.39
CA ASN A 25 10.18 15.94 8.10
C ASN A 25 10.12 15.79 9.62
N THR A 26 9.70 14.63 10.11
CA THR A 26 9.55 14.37 11.54
C THR A 26 10.73 13.59 12.13
N GLY A 27 11.68 13.13 11.30
CA GLY A 27 12.80 12.30 11.71
C GLY A 27 12.36 10.96 12.34
N LEU A 28 11.18 10.45 11.96
CA LEU A 28 10.52 9.30 12.61
C LEU A 28 11.19 7.97 12.20
N ASP A 29 12.36 7.71 12.78
CA ASP A 29 12.73 6.39 13.30
C ASP A 29 11.79 6.06 14.48
N SER A 30 10.52 5.84 14.17
CA SER A 30 9.50 5.67 15.20
C SER A 30 8.62 4.52 14.84
N ARG A 31 8.15 3.81 15.86
CA ARG A 31 7.31 2.62 15.77
C ARG A 31 6.13 2.80 14.82
N TYR A 32 5.66 4.03 14.64
CA TYR A 32 4.64 4.38 13.65
C TYR A 32 5.05 4.07 12.20
N THR A 33 6.28 4.38 11.77
CA THR A 33 6.82 4.03 10.45
C THR A 33 6.90 2.52 10.25
N LEU A 34 7.29 1.80 11.31
CA LEU A 34 7.31 0.34 11.32
C LEU A 34 5.88 -0.23 11.22
N GLU A 35 4.94 0.31 11.98
CA GLU A 35 3.52 -0.09 11.96
C GLU A 35 2.89 0.18 10.58
N CYS A 36 3.16 1.33 9.98
CA CYS A 36 2.74 1.63 8.61
C CYS A 36 3.37 0.68 7.59
N SER A 37 4.63 0.28 7.78
CA SER A 37 5.29 -0.71 6.93
C SER A 37 4.62 -2.08 7.04
N ILE A 38 4.27 -2.51 8.26
CA ILE A 38 3.57 -3.77 8.51
C ILE A 38 2.18 -3.76 7.88
N GLN A 39 1.41 -2.68 8.07
CA GLN A 39 0.06 -2.56 7.48
C GLN A 39 0.11 -2.55 5.95
N LEU A 40 1.14 -1.93 5.36
CA LEU A 40 1.33 -1.94 3.91
C LEU A 40 1.64 -3.34 3.39
N ASP A 41 2.50 -4.08 4.08
CA ASP A 41 2.86 -5.46 3.73
C ASP A 41 1.64 -6.39 3.80
N GLU A 42 0.79 -6.23 4.83
CA GLU A 42 -0.48 -6.96 4.95
C GLU A 42 -1.45 -6.64 3.80
N LEU A 43 -1.55 -5.39 3.37
CA LEU A 43 -2.41 -5.00 2.25
C LEU A 43 -1.93 -5.60 0.93
N ILE A 44 -0.61 -5.60 0.68
CA ILE A 44 0.00 -6.22 -0.50
C ILE A 44 -0.26 -7.73 -0.49
N LYS A 45 -0.07 -8.38 0.66
CA LYS A 45 -0.35 -9.81 0.80
C LYS A 45 -1.81 -10.14 0.52
N ARG A 46 -2.75 -9.35 1.05
CA ARG A 46 -4.19 -9.55 0.77
C ARG A 46 -4.50 -9.38 -0.72
N TYR A 47 -3.94 -8.35 -1.36
CA TYR A 47 -4.11 -8.14 -2.79
C TYR A 47 -3.61 -9.33 -3.61
N HIS A 48 -2.42 -9.85 -3.31
CA HIS A 48 -1.88 -11.04 -3.98
C HIS A 48 -2.76 -12.28 -3.75
N GLN A 49 -3.21 -12.52 -2.51
CA GLN A 49 -4.10 -13.64 -2.18
C GLN A 49 -5.44 -13.57 -2.92
N GLU A 50 -6.03 -12.38 -3.04
CA GLU A 50 -7.27 -12.20 -3.81
C GLU A 50 -7.05 -12.38 -5.32
N ASN A 51 -5.89 -11.96 -5.84
CA ASN A 51 -5.54 -12.16 -7.24
C ASN A 51 -5.23 -13.63 -7.57
N GLU A 52 -4.53 -14.35 -6.69
CA GLU A 52 -4.27 -15.80 -6.86
C GLU A 52 -5.56 -16.63 -6.79
N LYS A 53 -6.49 -16.26 -5.89
CA LYS A 53 -7.83 -16.89 -5.83
C LYS A 53 -8.63 -16.65 -7.10
N ASN A 54 -8.55 -15.46 -7.69
CA ASN A 54 -9.22 -15.15 -8.95
C ASN A 54 -8.58 -15.84 -10.17
N ASN A 55 -7.35 -16.33 -10.06
CA ASN A 55 -6.64 -17.05 -11.13
C ASN A 55 -6.75 -18.59 -11.02
N THR A 56 -7.42 -19.10 -9.98
CA THR A 56 -7.68 -20.54 -9.77
C THR A 56 -9.13 -20.93 -10.11
N ILE A 57 -9.98 -19.95 -10.46
CA ILE A 57 -11.35 -20.16 -10.95
C ILE A 57 -11.40 -19.71 -12.42
N GLU A 58 -10.61 -20.36 -13.27
CA GLU A 58 -10.91 -20.50 -14.71
C GLU A 58 -11.24 -21.96 -15.00
#